data_AF-A0A962YNY0-F1
#
_entry.id   AF-A0A962YNY0-F1
#
_cell.length_a   1.000
_cell.length_b   1.000
_cell.length_c   1.000
_cell.angle_alpha   90.00
_cell.angle_beta   90.00
_cell.angle_gamma   90.00
#
_symmetry.space_group_name_H-M   'P 1'
#
loop_
_entity.id
_entity.type
_entity.pdbx_description
1 polymer ?
#
loop_
_entity_poly.entity_id
_entity_poly.type
_entity_poly.pdbx_seq_one_letter_code
_entity_poly.pdbx_strand_id
1 'polypeptide(L)'
;MKWHSWRAAALAVVIILGLLAPPARSTAQLPDAIDDEGNQEDLLTNPLERYFGLDHPRPRFVAPHTACWRGYIAHWAIKKGILYLTDIQAWVSEDPKEPPVGLEHVFPGQAKPLKAAWFSGTLRIAAGPLVDYVHSGYGSR
;
A
#
# COMPACT_ATOMS: atom_id res chain seq x y z
N MET A 1 -33.32 -54.11 -30.09
CA MET A 1 -32.73 -53.90 -28.74
C MET A 1 -31.63 -52.85 -28.88
N LYS A 2 -31.97 -51.57 -28.68
CA LYS A 2 -31.07 -50.43 -28.95
C LYS A 2 -30.41 -49.98 -27.66
N TRP A 3 -29.09 -50.14 -27.55
CA TRP A 3 -28.28 -49.63 -26.44
C TRP A 3 -27.92 -48.17 -26.73
N HIS A 4 -28.38 -47.22 -25.89
CA HIS A 4 -27.98 -45.81 -25.95
C HIS A 4 -26.84 -45.55 -24.96
N SER A 5 -25.80 -44.91 -25.49
CA SER A 5 -24.61 -44.38 -24.82
C SER A 5 -24.98 -43.33 -23.77
N TRP A 6 -24.54 -43.53 -22.53
CA TRP A 6 -24.57 -42.52 -21.46
C TRP A 6 -23.15 -42.25 -20.98
N ARG A 7 -22.33 -41.63 -21.83
CA ARG A 7 -21.03 -41.05 -21.43
C ARG A 7 -20.81 -39.71 -22.11
N ALA A 8 -21.72 -38.76 -21.92
CA ALA A 8 -21.51 -37.38 -22.37
C ALA A 8 -22.14 -36.30 -21.48
N ALA A 9 -22.78 -36.64 -20.36
CA ALA A 9 -23.51 -35.66 -19.55
C ALA A 9 -22.80 -35.20 -18.27
N ALA A 10 -21.58 -35.69 -17.97
CA ALA A 10 -20.89 -35.37 -16.73
C ALA A 10 -19.80 -34.28 -16.86
N LEU A 11 -19.39 -33.88 -18.07
CA LEU A 11 -18.34 -32.86 -18.26
C LEU A 11 -18.88 -31.43 -18.51
N ALA A 12 -20.14 -31.27 -18.95
CA ALA A 12 -20.67 -29.95 -19.31
C ALA A 12 -21.08 -29.09 -18.11
N VAL A 13 -21.38 -29.68 -16.96
CA VAL A 13 -21.86 -28.94 -15.77
C VAL A 13 -20.73 -28.28 -14.98
N VAL A 14 -19.50 -28.80 -15.04
CA VAL A 14 -18.35 -28.23 -14.30
C VAL A 14 -17.77 -26.97 -14.98
N ILE A 15 -17.93 -26.83 -16.30
CA ILE A 15 -17.37 -25.69 -17.05
C ILE A 15 -18.25 -24.44 -16.93
N ILE A 16 -19.56 -24.59 -16.75
CA ILE A 16 -20.50 -23.45 -16.69
C ILE A 16 -20.48 -22.75 -15.32
N LEU A 17 -20.02 -23.40 -14.25
CA LEU A 17 -19.91 -22.80 -12.91
C LEU A 17 -18.65 -21.93 -12.69
N GLY A 18 -17.65 -22.00 -13.59
CA GLY A 18 -16.45 -21.16 -13.50
C GLY A 18 -16.56 -19.77 -14.15
N LEU A 19 -17.60 -19.54 -14.96
CA LEU A 19 -17.74 -18.33 -15.81
C LEU A 19 -18.58 -17.21 -15.18
N LEU A 20 -19.08 -17.41 -13.95
CA LEU A 20 -19.93 -16.46 -13.23
C LEU A 20 -19.28 -15.85 -11.98
N ALA A 21 -17.98 -16.07 -11.75
CA ALA A 21 -17.28 -15.35 -10.69
C ALA A 21 -17.26 -13.85 -11.08
N PRO A 22 -17.89 -12.96 -10.30
CA PRO A 22 -17.74 -11.53 -10.54
C PRO A 22 -16.24 -11.18 -10.43
N PRO A 23 -15.74 -10.23 -11.22
CA PRO A 23 -14.34 -9.83 -11.14
C PRO A 23 -14.02 -9.46 -9.69
N ALA A 24 -13.03 -10.14 -9.09
CA ALA A 24 -12.53 -9.78 -7.79
C ALA A 24 -11.93 -8.37 -7.88
N ARG A 25 -12.59 -7.40 -7.25
CA ARG A 25 -12.12 -6.01 -7.20
C ARG A 25 -11.12 -5.92 -6.05
N SER A 26 -9.84 -5.73 -6.35
CA SER A 26 -8.82 -5.48 -5.34
C SER A 26 -8.79 -3.99 -5.01
N THR A 27 -8.69 -3.64 -3.74
CA THR A 27 -8.41 -2.27 -3.32
C THR A 27 -6.88 -2.07 -3.34
N ALA A 28 -6.37 -1.15 -4.16
CA ALA A 28 -4.95 -0.82 -4.17
C ALA A 28 -4.51 -0.18 -2.86
N GLN A 29 -3.22 -0.34 -2.56
CA GLN A 29 -2.59 0.23 -1.39
C GLN A 29 -2.56 1.76 -1.52
N LEU A 30 -2.98 2.46 -0.47
CA LEU A 30 -2.85 3.91 -0.36
C LEU A 30 -1.37 4.31 -0.42
N PRO A 31 -1.01 5.33 -1.21
CA PRO A 31 0.34 5.85 -1.29
C PRO A 31 0.70 6.66 -0.05
N ASP A 32 1.99 6.91 0.11
CA ASP A 32 2.46 7.99 0.98
C ASP A 32 2.17 9.34 0.28
N ALA A 33 2.12 10.43 1.03
CA ALA A 33 2.02 11.78 0.45
C ALA A 33 3.39 12.42 0.37
N ILE A 34 3.68 13.20 -0.68
CA ILE A 34 4.91 13.98 -0.79
C ILE A 34 4.64 15.41 -1.26
N ASP A 35 5.23 16.35 -0.54
CA ASP A 35 5.33 17.76 -0.94
C ASP A 35 6.62 17.96 -1.74
N ASP A 36 6.48 18.22 -3.05
CA ASP A 36 7.58 18.63 -3.92
C ASP A 36 7.39 20.09 -4.34
N GLU A 37 8.16 20.97 -3.71
CA GLU A 37 8.14 22.43 -3.96
C GLU A 37 6.75 23.07 -3.85
N GLY A 38 5.92 22.60 -2.92
CA GLY A 38 4.55 23.08 -2.69
C GLY A 38 3.47 22.28 -3.42
N ASN A 39 3.84 21.32 -4.27
CA ASN A 39 2.91 20.43 -4.95
C ASN A 39 2.72 19.15 -4.14
N GLN A 40 1.47 18.87 -3.73
CA GLN A 40 1.13 17.62 -3.05
C GLN A 40 0.86 16.54 -4.08
N GLU A 41 1.63 15.46 -4.00
CA GLU A 41 1.55 14.34 -4.94
C GLU A 41 1.56 12.99 -4.19
N ASP A 42 1.16 11.94 -4.89
CA ASP A 42 1.21 10.58 -4.37
C ASP A 42 2.63 9.99 -4.54
N LEU A 43 3.23 9.59 -3.42
CA LEU A 43 4.50 8.87 -3.39
C LEU A 43 4.25 7.37 -3.46
N LEU A 44 4.57 6.80 -4.62
CA LEU A 44 4.44 5.39 -4.97
C LEU A 44 5.67 4.56 -4.56
N THR A 45 6.51 5.13 -3.70
CA THR A 45 7.68 4.50 -3.09
C THR A 45 7.47 4.49 -1.58
N ASN A 46 8.11 3.57 -0.86
CA ASN A 46 7.94 3.49 0.60
C ASN A 46 9.29 3.73 1.31
N PRO A 47 9.79 4.97 1.38
CA PRO A 47 11.10 5.25 1.98
C PRO A 47 11.22 4.83 3.44
N LEU A 48 10.11 4.86 4.20
CA LEU A 48 10.11 4.43 5.60
C LEU A 48 10.36 2.93 5.74
N GLU A 49 9.90 2.08 4.81
CA GLU A 49 10.21 0.64 4.85
C GLU A 49 11.71 0.36 4.74
N ARG A 50 12.49 1.29 4.17
CA ARG A 50 13.95 1.19 4.09
C ARG A 50 14.68 1.53 5.39
N TYR A 51 13.99 2.13 6.35
CA TYR A 51 14.54 2.38 7.69
C TYR A 51 14.59 1.11 8.52
N PHE A 52 13.58 0.24 8.36
CA PHE A 52 13.44 -0.92 9.21
C PHE A 52 14.41 -2.06 8.83
N GLY A 53 14.95 -2.73 9.85
CA GLY A 53 15.96 -3.77 9.72
C GLY A 53 16.27 -4.42 11.06
N LEU A 54 17.44 -5.07 11.17
CA LEU A 54 17.86 -5.72 12.41
C LEU A 54 18.06 -4.73 13.56
N ASP A 55 18.68 -3.57 13.28
CA ASP A 55 18.96 -2.54 14.28
C ASP A 55 17.75 -1.64 14.57
N HIS A 56 16.78 -1.63 13.65
CA HIS A 56 15.55 -0.85 13.74
C HIS A 56 14.35 -1.75 13.41
N PRO A 57 13.89 -2.59 14.35
CA PRO A 57 12.79 -3.50 14.09
C PRO A 57 11.55 -2.73 13.63
N ARG A 58 10.90 -3.22 12.58
CA ARG A 58 9.64 -2.67 12.11
C ARG A 58 8.58 -2.83 13.20
N PRO A 59 7.91 -1.75 13.64
CA PRO A 59 6.78 -1.88 14.56
C PRO A 59 5.70 -2.79 13.99
N ARG A 60 4.93 -3.44 14.85
CA ARG A 60 3.77 -4.23 14.44
C ARG A 60 2.65 -3.27 14.03
N PHE A 61 2.69 -2.81 12.79
CA PHE A 61 1.58 -2.08 12.21
C PHE A 61 0.41 -3.01 11.88
N VAL A 62 -0.79 -2.52 12.08
CA VAL A 62 -2.06 -3.19 11.82
C VAL A 62 -2.69 -2.55 10.59
N ALA A 63 -3.24 -3.35 9.68
CA ALA A 63 -3.97 -2.83 8.54
C ALA A 63 -5.36 -2.35 8.99
N PRO A 64 -5.68 -1.04 8.96
CA PRO A 64 -6.99 -0.55 9.40
C PRO A 64 -8.11 -0.88 8.41
N HIS A 65 -7.77 -1.09 7.13
CA HIS A 65 -8.71 -1.39 6.06
C HIS A 65 -7.99 -1.94 4.82
N THR A 66 -8.73 -2.49 3.85
CA THR A 66 -8.19 -3.13 2.64
C THR A 66 -7.41 -2.19 1.72
N ALA A 67 -7.56 -0.87 1.86
CA ALA A 67 -6.73 0.10 1.15
C ALA A 67 -5.39 0.39 1.84
N CYS A 68 -5.14 -0.07 3.07
CA CYS A 68 -3.91 0.23 3.82
C CYS A 68 -3.37 -1.02 4.52
N TRP A 69 -2.98 -2.02 3.74
CA TRP A 69 -2.37 -3.25 4.24
C TRP A 69 -1.04 -3.03 4.96
N ARG A 70 -0.30 -2.00 4.55
CA ARG A 70 1.00 -1.63 5.16
C ARG A 70 0.86 -1.16 6.62
N GLY A 71 -0.32 -0.67 7.00
CA GLY A 71 -0.65 -0.23 8.35
C GLY A 71 -0.12 1.16 8.73
N TYR A 72 0.35 1.94 7.75
CA TYR A 72 0.65 3.36 7.93
C TYR A 72 0.55 4.15 6.61
N ILE A 73 0.44 5.46 6.76
CA ILE A 73 0.59 6.48 5.70
C ILE A 73 1.61 7.50 6.20
N ALA A 74 2.70 7.69 5.45
CA ALA A 74 3.75 8.65 5.76
C ALA A 74 3.62 9.90 4.87
N HIS A 75 3.94 11.06 5.44
CA HIS A 75 3.98 12.32 4.73
C HIS A 75 5.44 12.77 4.60
N TRP A 76 5.81 13.18 3.39
CA TRP A 76 7.17 13.53 3.03
C TRP A 76 7.23 14.94 2.46
N ALA A 77 8.43 15.52 2.48
CA ALA A 77 8.72 16.74 1.73
C ALA A 77 10.13 16.68 1.15
N ILE A 78 10.31 17.20 -0.05
CA ILE A 78 11.63 17.47 -0.63
C ILE A 78 11.94 18.94 -0.38
N LYS A 79 13.03 19.21 0.34
CA LYS A 79 13.51 20.58 0.59
C LYS A 79 14.96 20.67 0.18
N LYS A 80 15.26 21.49 -0.84
CA LYS A 80 16.61 21.67 -1.39
C LYS A 80 17.28 20.33 -1.74
N GLY A 81 16.53 19.43 -2.39
CA GLY A 81 17.00 18.11 -2.80
C GLY A 81 17.18 17.09 -1.66
N ILE A 82 16.73 17.40 -0.44
CA ILE A 82 16.79 16.49 0.70
C ILE A 82 15.38 16.02 1.05
N LEU A 83 15.22 14.71 1.22
CA LEU A 83 13.97 14.08 1.66
C LEU A 83 13.80 14.18 3.18
N TYR A 84 12.62 14.61 3.60
CA TYR A 84 12.24 14.70 5.01
C TYR A 84 10.92 13.98 5.26
N LEU A 85 10.85 13.21 6.35
CA LEU A 85 9.61 12.69 6.91
C LEU A 85 8.97 13.83 7.73
N THR A 86 7.82 14.32 7.28
CA THR A 86 7.12 15.45 7.90
C THR A 86 6.05 14.99 8.89
N ASP A 87 5.44 13.84 8.64
CA ASP A 87 4.45 13.23 9.53
C ASP A 87 4.26 11.74 9.22
N ILE A 88 3.60 11.03 10.13
CA ILE A 88 3.14 9.65 9.89
C ILE A 88 1.86 9.41 10.68
N GLN A 89 0.95 8.68 10.07
CA GLN A 89 -0.18 8.04 10.73
C GLN A 89 0.01 6.54 10.65
N ALA A 90 0.23 5.89 11.78
CA ALA A 90 0.43 4.44 11.85
C ALA A 90 -0.60 3.79 12.78
N TRP A 91 -1.16 2.66 12.38
CA TRP A 91 -2.10 1.90 13.19
C TRP A 91 -1.35 0.77 13.87
N VAL A 92 -1.46 0.65 15.19
CA VAL A 92 -0.73 -0.35 16.00
C VAL A 92 -1.65 -1.19 16.89
N SER A 93 -2.96 -0.89 16.89
CA SER A 93 -3.99 -1.65 17.58
C SER A 93 -4.97 -2.26 16.58
N GLU A 94 -5.52 -3.40 16.96
CA GLU A 94 -6.61 -4.07 16.23
C GLU A 94 -7.98 -3.50 16.61
N ASP A 95 -8.09 -2.69 17.67
CA ASP A 95 -9.32 -1.96 18.01
C ASP A 95 -9.50 -0.77 17.05
N PRO A 96 -10.54 -0.77 16.19
CA PRO A 96 -10.78 0.32 15.24
C PRO A 96 -11.13 1.66 15.90
N LYS A 97 -11.41 1.69 17.21
CA LYS A 97 -11.65 2.92 17.97
C LYS A 97 -10.36 3.62 18.38
N GLU A 98 -9.23 2.91 18.39
CA GLU A 98 -7.95 3.51 18.70
C GLU A 98 -7.44 4.34 17.52
N PRO A 99 -7.09 5.63 17.74
CA PRO A 99 -6.57 6.47 16.68
C PRO A 99 -5.16 6.03 16.25
N PRO A 100 -4.74 6.35 15.02
CA PRO A 100 -3.36 6.12 14.62
C PRO A 100 -2.38 6.92 15.48
N VAL A 101 -1.19 6.34 15.68
CA VAL A 101 -0.06 6.97 16.36
C VAL A 101 0.78 7.78 15.37
N GLY A 102 1.47 8.79 15.92
CA GLY A 102 2.31 9.72 15.16
C GLY A 102 3.79 9.36 15.13
N LEU A 103 4.59 10.30 14.62
CA LEU A 103 6.05 10.18 14.47
C LEU A 103 6.76 9.72 15.74
N GLU A 104 6.40 10.26 16.90
CA GLU A 104 7.05 9.94 18.18
C GLU A 104 7.00 8.45 18.53
N HIS A 105 5.96 7.74 18.10
CA HIS A 105 5.87 6.29 18.33
C HIS A 105 6.89 5.51 17.48
N VAL A 106 7.17 5.98 16.27
CA VAL A 106 8.07 5.30 15.32
C VAL A 106 9.52 5.76 15.49
N PHE A 107 9.72 7.03 15.86
CA PHE A 107 11.02 7.67 16.08
C PHE A 107 11.06 8.43 17.41
N PRO A 108 11.16 7.71 18.55
CA PRO A 108 11.12 8.34 19.87
C PRO A 108 12.19 9.41 20.06
N GLY A 109 11.80 10.59 20.53
CA GLY A 109 12.67 11.72 20.80
C GLY A 109 13.17 12.46 19.56
N GLN A 110 12.68 12.13 18.35
CA GLN A 110 13.03 12.83 17.12
C GLN A 110 12.01 13.92 16.79
N ALA A 111 12.50 15.09 16.38
CA ALA A 111 11.64 16.19 15.95
C ALA A 111 11.26 16.08 14.47
N LYS A 112 10.03 16.49 14.13
CA LYS A 112 9.63 16.72 12.74
C LYS A 112 10.02 18.14 12.27
N PRO A 113 10.38 18.32 10.98
CA PRO A 113 10.57 17.27 9.98
C PRO A 113 11.89 16.50 10.18
N LEU A 114 11.83 15.16 10.12
CA LEU A 114 12.97 14.30 10.32
C LEU A 114 13.69 14.07 8.98
N LYS A 115 15.00 14.38 8.92
CA LYS A 115 15.81 14.12 7.72
C LYS A 115 15.90 12.61 7.47
N ALA A 116 15.52 12.17 6.28
CA ALA A 116 15.50 10.76 5.89
C ALA A 116 16.90 10.25 5.49
N ALA A 117 17.89 10.36 6.38
CA ALA A 117 19.29 10.05 6.09
C ALA A 117 19.53 8.56 5.75
N TRP A 118 18.60 7.68 6.12
CA TRP A 118 18.63 6.25 5.81
C TRP A 118 18.26 5.93 4.36
N PHE A 119 17.59 6.84 3.66
CA PHE A 119 17.10 6.57 2.31
C PHE A 119 18.07 7.08 1.25
N SER A 120 18.49 6.16 0.38
CA SER A 120 19.10 6.47 -0.92
C SER A 120 18.41 5.66 -2.00
N GLY A 121 18.00 6.31 -3.09
CA GLY A 121 17.29 5.66 -4.18
C GLY A 121 16.41 6.62 -4.97
N THR A 122 15.65 6.04 -5.91
CA THR A 122 14.70 6.77 -6.76
C THR A 122 13.34 6.85 -6.10
N LEU A 123 12.77 8.05 -6.02
CA LEU A 123 11.38 8.25 -5.64
C LEU A 123 10.52 8.17 -6.90
N ARG A 124 9.45 7.38 -6.84
CA ARG A 124 8.42 7.33 -7.88
C ARG A 124 7.20 8.10 -7.39
N ILE A 125 6.98 9.26 -8.00
CA ILE A 125 5.87 10.17 -7.69
C ILE A 125 4.86 10.05 -8.82
N ALA A 126 3.58 9.85 -8.51
CA ALA A 126 2.54 9.92 -9.52
C ALA A 126 2.37 11.39 -9.91
N ALA A 127 2.49 11.72 -11.19
CA ALA A 127 2.23 13.07 -11.69
C ALA A 127 1.19 13.00 -12.82
N GLY A 128 0.16 13.84 -12.74
CA GLY A 128 -0.93 13.89 -13.72
C GLY A 128 -2.12 12.97 -13.41
N PRO A 129 -3.15 12.96 -14.28
CA PRO A 129 -4.37 12.18 -14.05
C PRO A 129 -4.06 10.68 -14.07
N LEU A 130 -4.68 9.92 -13.16
CA LEU A 130 -4.56 8.47 -13.09
C LEU A 130 -5.05 7.83 -14.40
N VAL A 131 -4.14 7.28 -15.19
CA VAL A 131 -4.44 6.78 -16.54
C VAL A 131 -4.91 5.33 -16.53
N ASP A 132 -4.31 4.47 -15.69
CA ASP A 132 -4.69 3.06 -15.55
C ASP A 132 -4.38 2.53 -14.14
N TYR A 133 -5.33 1.79 -13.56
CA TYR A 133 -5.29 1.32 -12.16
C TYR A 133 -4.91 -0.16 -12.09
N VAL A 134 -3.74 -0.50 -11.54
CA VAL A 134 -3.33 -1.90 -11.36
C VAL A 134 -3.42 -2.32 -9.89
N HIS A 135 -4.08 -3.47 -9.69
CA HIS A 135 -4.61 -4.00 -8.44
C HIS A 135 -3.59 -4.60 -7.44
N SER A 136 -2.28 -4.36 -7.59
CA SER A 136 -1.26 -4.85 -6.64
C SER A 136 -0.16 -3.82 -6.41
N GLY A 137 -0.04 -3.37 -5.15
CA GLY A 137 0.89 -2.30 -4.77
C GLY A 137 0.53 -0.96 -5.44
N TYR A 138 1.51 -0.35 -6.10
CA TYR A 138 1.37 0.91 -6.84
C TYR A 138 1.56 0.72 -8.35
N GLY A 139 1.14 -0.42 -8.90
CA GLY A 139 1.26 -0.66 -10.34
C GLY A 139 0.39 0.29 -11.15
N SER A 140 0.94 0.85 -12.22
CA SER A 140 0.21 1.43 -13.35
C SER A 140 0.75 0.79 -14.63
N ARG A 141 -0.07 0.67 -15.68
CA ARG A 141 0.36 0.27 -17.03
C ARG A 141 0.27 1.45 -17.98
#